data_AF-A0A928U2Y0-F1
#
_entry.id   AF-A0A928U2Y0-F1
#
_cell.length_a   1.000
_cell.length_b   1.000
_cell.length_c   1.000
_cell.angle_alpha   90.00
_cell.angle_beta   90.00
_cell.angle_gamma   90.00
#
_symmetry.space_group_name_H-M   'P 1'
#
loop_
_entity.id
_entity.type
_entity.pdbx_description
1 polymer ?
#
loop_
_entity_poly.entity_id
_entity_poly.type
_entity_poly.pdbx_seq_one_letter_code
_entity_poly.pdbx_strand_id
1 'polypeptide(L)'
;MNDYYTTTGTISDKNTLILDGPIPLPVGRVRITVERIMVPPTGENFLAKLHTLQRALRASGYQSRTKSEIDDQIQAERDSWGE
;
A
#
# COMPACT_ATOMS: atom_id res chain seq x y z
N MET A 1 -36.26 5.21 19.36
CA MET A 1 -35.28 4.76 18.36
C MET A 1 -33.93 5.18 18.88
N ASN A 2 -33.00 4.25 19.08
CA ASN A 2 -31.62 4.61 19.38
C ASN A 2 -30.95 4.89 18.05
N ASP A 3 -30.59 6.15 17.82
CA ASP A 3 -29.85 6.53 16.63
C ASP A 3 -28.40 6.08 16.80
N TYR A 4 -28.03 5.01 16.12
CA TYR A 4 -26.66 4.51 16.08
C TYR A 4 -25.97 5.09 14.85
N TYR A 5 -24.91 5.87 15.07
CA TYR A 5 -24.07 6.40 13.99
C TYR A 5 -22.78 5.61 13.94
N THR A 6 -22.48 5.05 12.77
CA THR A 6 -21.22 4.36 12.50
C THR A 6 -20.32 5.31 11.72
N THR A 7 -19.15 5.60 12.25
CA THR A 7 -18.12 6.40 11.56
C THR A 7 -16.77 5.72 11.73
N THR A 8 -15.85 5.99 10.83
CA THR A 8 -14.45 5.57 10.95
C THR A 8 -13.67 6.61 11.72
N GLY A 9 -12.61 6.16 12.37
CA GLY A 9 -11.72 7.02 13.10
C GLY A 9 -10.38 6.34 13.31
N THR A 10 -9.36 7.17 13.48
CA THR A 10 -8.00 6.72 13.71
C THR A 10 -7.66 6.89 15.19
N ILE A 11 -7.13 5.85 15.81
CA ILE A 11 -6.53 5.93 17.14
C ILE A 11 -5.14 6.55 16.96
N SER A 12 -5.02 7.84 17.24
CA SER A 12 -3.77 8.60 17.05
C SER A 12 -2.75 8.29 18.15
N ASP A 13 -3.21 8.04 19.37
CA ASP A 13 -2.41 7.72 20.56
C ASP A 13 -3.14 6.69 21.41
N LYS A 14 -2.50 6.16 22.47
CA LYS A 14 -3.06 5.14 23.36
C LYS A 14 -4.47 5.46 23.90
N ASN A 15 -4.83 6.73 24.01
CA ASN A 15 -6.08 7.19 24.64
C ASN A 15 -6.94 8.12 23.77
N THR A 16 -6.55 8.40 22.52
CA THR A 16 -7.22 9.43 21.70
C THR A 16 -7.75 8.83 20.40
N LEU A 17 -9.08 8.84 20.23
CA LEU A 17 -9.77 8.50 19.00
C LEU A 17 -10.10 9.79 18.23
N ILE A 18 -9.57 9.93 17.02
CA ILE A 18 -9.91 10.99 16.09
C ILE A 18 -10.93 10.43 15.12
N LEU A 19 -12.07 11.09 14.97
CA LEU A 19 -13.11 10.69 14.02
C LEU A 19 -12.83 11.33 12.66
N ASP A 20 -13.02 10.58 11.59
CA ASP A 20 -12.74 11.07 10.23
C ASP A 20 -13.83 12.05 9.73
N GLY A 21 -14.96 12.13 10.42
CA GLY A 21 -16.07 13.00 10.07
C GLY A 21 -16.94 13.40 11.27
N PRO A 22 -17.73 14.48 11.13
CA PRO A 22 -18.62 14.96 12.18
C PRO A 22 -19.77 13.97 12.42
N ILE A 23 -20.07 13.70 13.69
CA ILE A 23 -21.25 12.92 14.07
C ILE A 23 -22.37 13.90 14.45
N PRO A 24 -23.57 13.82 13.84
CA PRO A 24 -24.69 14.71 14.14
C PRO A 24 -25.41 14.28 15.42
N LEU A 25 -24.70 14.25 16.54
CA LEU A 25 -25.25 13.96 17.87
C LEU A 25 -25.25 15.21 18.75
N PRO A 26 -26.26 15.37 19.61
CA PRO A 26 -26.26 16.45 20.60
C PRO A 26 -25.09 16.28 21.57
N VAL A 27 -24.62 17.40 22.13
CA VAL A 27 -23.57 17.38 23.16
C VAL A 27 -24.07 16.57 24.35
N GLY A 28 -23.37 15.47 24.67
CA GLY A 28 -23.82 14.55 25.71
C GLY A 28 -22.91 13.33 25.85
N ARG A 29 -23.27 12.45 26.79
CA ARG A 29 -22.58 11.17 26.97
C ARG A 29 -22.94 10.23 25.82
N VAL A 30 -21.92 9.72 25.14
CA VAL A 30 -22.06 8.74 24.06
C VAL A 30 -21.46 7.40 24.47
N ARG A 31 -22.06 6.30 24.00
CA ARG A 31 -21.48 4.96 24.10
C ARG A 31 -20.79 4.65 22.77
N ILE A 32 -19.50 4.33 22.84
CA ILE A 32 -18.68 4.03 21.66
C ILE A 32 -18.38 2.53 21.65
N THR A 33 -18.61 1.88 20.51
CA THR A 33 -18.17 0.51 20.23
C THR A 33 -17.00 0.62 19.25
N VAL A 34 -15.81 0.19 19.65
CA VAL A 34 -14.61 0.24 18.80
C VAL A 34 -14.36 -1.15 18.24
N GLU A 35 -14.45 -1.27 16.92
CA GLU A 35 -14.10 -2.49 16.20
C GLU A 35 -12.81 -2.26 15.42
N ARG A 36 -11.86 -3.18 15.55
CA ARG A 36 -10.61 -3.11 14.78
C ARG A 36 -10.90 -3.49 13.34
N ILE A 37 -10.91 -2.50 12.46
CA ILE A 37 -10.97 -2.73 11.02
C ILE A 37 -9.57 -3.19 10.57
N MET A 38 -9.44 -4.46 10.18
CA MET A 38 -8.24 -4.93 9.49
C MET A 38 -8.26 -4.33 8.09
N VAL A 39 -7.48 -3.29 7.86
CA VAL A 39 -7.22 -2.82 6.50
C VAL A 39 -6.46 -3.96 5.79
N PRO A 40 -7.03 -4.60 4.76
CA PRO A 40 -6.27 -5.56 3.97
C PRO A 40 -5.04 -4.81 3.41
N PRO A 41 -3.85 -5.43 3.36
CA PRO A 41 -2.67 -4.76 2.83
C PRO A 41 -3.00 -4.21 1.44
N THR A 42 -3.06 -2.89 1.35
CA THR A 42 -3.52 -2.19 0.15
C THR A 42 -2.45 -2.32 -0.91
N GLY A 43 -2.66 -3.26 -1.82
CA GLY A 43 -1.85 -3.46 -3.00
C GLY A 43 -1.13 -4.81 -3.01
N GLU A 44 -1.20 -5.49 -4.15
CA GLU A 44 -0.21 -6.52 -4.46
C GLU A 44 1.18 -5.93 -4.18
N ASN A 45 1.93 -6.60 -3.32
CA ASN A 45 3.33 -6.30 -3.06
C ASN A 45 4.02 -6.01 -4.40
N PHE A 46 4.79 -4.93 -4.47
CA PHE A 46 5.50 -4.54 -5.69
C PHE A 46 6.23 -5.73 -6.35
N LEU A 47 6.81 -6.62 -5.53
CA LEU A 47 7.41 -7.88 -5.96
C LEU A 47 6.42 -8.85 -6.62
N ALA A 48 5.20 -8.99 -6.10
CA ALA A 48 4.15 -9.81 -6.70
C ALA A 48 3.76 -9.29 -8.10
N LYS A 49 3.68 -7.96 -8.27
CA LYS A 49 3.45 -7.35 -9.59
C LYS A 49 4.58 -7.64 -10.57
N LEU A 50 5.84 -7.52 -10.12
CA LEU A 50 7.01 -7.86 -10.93
C LEU A 50 7.02 -9.33 -11.35
N HIS A 51 6.68 -10.25 -10.44
CA HIS A 51 6.56 -11.67 -10.77
C HIS A 51 5.47 -11.93 -11.81
N THR A 52 4.31 -11.27 -11.70
CA THR A 52 3.24 -11.37 -12.68
C THR A 52 3.67 -10.88 -14.06
N LEU A 53 4.36 -9.74 -14.13
CA LEU A 53 4.92 -9.21 -15.37
C LEU A 53 5.97 -10.13 -15.98
N GLN A 54 6.89 -10.64 -15.16
CA GLN A 54 7.94 -11.56 -15.64
C GLN A 54 7.33 -12.83 -16.23
N ARG A 55 6.27 -13.37 -15.60
CA ARG A 55 5.55 -14.54 -16.12
C ARG A 55 4.85 -14.24 -17.45
N ALA A 56 4.20 -13.08 -17.57
CA ALA A 56 3.55 -12.65 -18.81
C ALA A 56 4.56 -12.49 -19.96
N LEU A 57 5.72 -11.88 -19.69
CA LEU A 57 6.79 -11.72 -20.67
C LEU A 57 7.37 -13.08 -21.14
N ARG A 58 7.62 -14.01 -20.22
CA ARG A 58 8.05 -15.37 -20.62
C ARG A 58 7.01 -16.07 -21.47
N ALA A 59 5.72 -15.93 -21.13
CA ALA A 59 4.63 -16.52 -21.90
C ALA A 59 4.50 -15.92 -23.31
N SER A 60 4.86 -14.65 -23.50
CA SER A 60 4.89 -14.02 -24.83
C SER A 60 6.15 -14.35 -25.64
N GLY A 61 7.04 -15.20 -25.13
CA GLY A 61 8.31 -15.54 -25.78
C GLY A 61 9.40 -14.47 -25.65
N TYR A 62 9.20 -13.46 -24.80
CA TYR A 62 10.21 -12.44 -24.55
C TYR A 62 11.39 -13.04 -23.78
N GLN A 63 12.59 -12.93 -24.37
CA GLN A 63 13.83 -13.31 -23.72
C GLN A 63 14.40 -12.10 -22.99
N SER A 64 14.38 -12.15 -21.66
CA SER A 64 15.01 -11.14 -20.83
C SER A 64 16.54 -11.23 -20.96
N ARG A 65 17.21 -10.07 -20.95
CA ARG A 65 18.68 -9.98 -20.81
C ARG A 65 19.16 -10.80 -19.61
N THR A 66 20.27 -11.47 -19.80
CA THR A 66 21.01 -12.17 -18.75
C THR A 66 21.65 -11.18 -17.80
N LYS A 67 22.05 -11.68 -16.63
CA LYS A 67 22.77 -10.87 -15.65
C LYS A 67 24.07 -10.29 -16.24
N SER A 68 24.83 -11.09 -16.99
CA SER A 68 26.09 -10.64 -17.62
C SER A 68 25.85 -9.47 -18.56
N GLU A 69 24.85 -9.57 -19.45
CA GLU A 69 24.54 -8.49 -20.40
C GLU A 69 24.12 -7.19 -19.71
N ILE A 70 23.44 -7.30 -18.57
CA ILE A 70 23.07 -6.14 -17.75
C ILE A 70 24.31 -5.55 -17.08
N ASP A 71 25.17 -6.39 -16.50
CA ASP A 71 26.39 -5.96 -15.82
C ASP A 71 27.36 -5.29 -16.80
N ASP A 72 27.54 -5.86 -18.00
CA ASP A 72 28.36 -5.31 -19.08
C ASP A 72 27.83 -3.95 -19.56
N GLN A 73 26.50 -3.82 -19.73
CA GLN A 73 25.87 -2.56 -20.11
C GLN A 73 26.07 -1.47 -19.02
N ILE A 74 25.83 -1.82 -17.75
CA ILE A 74 26.00 -0.87 -16.64
C ILE A 74 27.46 -0.42 -16.54
N GLN A 75 28.41 -1.32 -16.76
CA GLN A 75 29.83 -0.98 -16.75
C GLN A 75 30.18 -0.04 -17.90
N ALA A 76 29.72 -0.33 -19.13
CA ALA A 76 29.94 0.54 -20.28
C ALA A 76 29.33 1.94 -20.08
N GLU A 77 28.14 2.03 -19.47
CA GLU A 77 27.51 3.31 -19.13
C GLU A 77 28.36 4.08 -18.11
N ARG A 78 28.85 3.43 -17.05
CA ARG A 78 29.72 4.06 -16.03
C ARG A 78 31.02 4.57 -16.64
N ASP A 79 31.64 3.78 -17.51
CA ASP A 79 32.89 4.16 -18.17
C ASP A 79 32.68 5.38 -19.08
N SER A 80 31.53 5.47 -19.76
CA SER A 80 31.20 6.64 -20.61
C SER A 80 30.94 7.94 -19.83
N TRP A 81 30.73 7.88 -18.50
CA TRP A 81 30.49 9.06 -17.65
C TRP A 81 31.78 9.48 -16.90
N GLY A 82 32.85 8.69 -17.00
CA GLY A 82 34.14 8.91 -16.37
C GLY A 82 35.18 9.64 -17.24
N GLU A 83 34.81 10.01 -18.47
CA GLU A 83 35.55 10.93 -19.36
C GLU A 83 34.86 12.31 -19.40
#